data_AF-A0A519WY39-F1
#
_entry.id   AF-A0A519WY39-F1
#
_cell.length_a   1.000
_cell.length_b   1.000
_cell.length_c   1.000
_cell.angle_alpha   90.00
_cell.angle_beta   90.00
_cell.angle_gamma   90.00
#
_symmetry.space_group_name_H-M   'P 1'
#
loop_
_entity.id
_entity.type
_entity.pdbx_description
1 polymer ?
#
loop_
_entity_poly.entity_id
_entity_poly.type
_entity_poly.pdbx_seq_one_letter_code
_entity_poly.pdbx_strand_id
1 'polypeptide(L)'
;MNNDYRSLIENVKRRSNPEDLQLEKSFSDELSTISYSDVLIYVRLAMRGVEPDYTRITKLAGERVKSHLSVELTEVDFRYQGSVMTNTHIKSFSDVDLLVISKKFYYVDRSGISNILTDTSKISNYSTTQVSKLLVEDKVGTYFGNALEDLKQNRLLSENILSKTYGICDKSKPKSIKIKNTSLNRDVDIVIANWYDDVISVVNDKGQNRGIQVYNKDTESRGDADFPFLSIDRINERSAITAGRLKKMIRLLKNLKVKSTHDIVLSSFDINALCYSIPTYTYSSLKFDDLVEVLYDYIGNLLSNSQLLDNIVSVDGREYIFRYSVTKTISLRLIFSEIEGLFRDLQTIKTAY
;
A
#
# COMPACT_ATOMS: atom_id res chain seq x y z
N MET A 1 -10.97 -29.92 -2.31
CA MET A 1 -10.43 -30.11 -0.96
C MET A 1 -11.29 -29.30 -0.02
N ASN A 2 -11.88 -29.89 1.02
CA ASN A 2 -12.59 -29.11 2.01
C ASN A 2 -11.57 -28.28 2.81
N ASN A 3 -11.73 -26.96 2.79
CA ASN A 3 -10.95 -26.07 3.62
C ASN A 3 -11.31 -26.31 5.10
N ASP A 4 -10.31 -26.47 5.97
CA ASP A 4 -10.53 -26.47 7.43
C ASP A 4 -10.67 -25.01 7.91
N TYR A 5 -11.89 -24.49 7.84
CA TYR A 5 -12.19 -23.11 8.20
C TYR A 5 -11.92 -22.79 9.67
N ARG A 6 -11.99 -23.75 10.59
CA ARG A 6 -11.67 -23.54 12.00
C ARG A 6 -10.20 -23.21 12.19
N SER A 7 -9.32 -24.01 11.57
CA SER A 7 -7.88 -23.72 11.57
C SER A 7 -7.57 -22.38 10.91
N LEU A 8 -8.24 -22.05 9.81
CA LEU A 8 -8.07 -20.77 9.11
C LEU A 8 -8.51 -19.56 9.96
N ILE A 9 -9.62 -19.67 10.69
CA ILE A 9 -10.09 -18.66 11.64
C ILE A 9 -9.03 -18.41 12.71
N GLU A 10 -8.53 -19.47 13.34
CA GLU A 10 -7.50 -19.36 14.39
C GLU A 10 -6.19 -18.78 13.86
N ASN A 11 -5.83 -19.09 12.62
CA ASN A 11 -4.68 -18.48 11.96
C ASN A 11 -4.87 -16.97 11.71
N VAL A 12 -6.08 -16.53 11.31
CA VAL A 12 -6.37 -15.10 11.13
C VAL A 12 -6.34 -14.39 12.49
N LYS A 13 -7.03 -14.92 13.52
CA LYS A 13 -7.04 -14.35 14.88
C LYS A 13 -5.64 -14.17 15.44
N ARG A 14 -4.79 -15.21 15.37
CA ARG A 14 -3.39 -15.13 15.83
C ARG A 14 -2.58 -14.05 15.12
N ARG A 15 -2.92 -13.69 13.89
CA ARG A 15 -2.22 -12.61 13.17
C ARG A 15 -2.81 -11.23 13.45
N SER A 16 -4.14 -11.10 13.53
CA SER A 16 -4.84 -9.80 13.59
C SER A 16 -5.27 -9.37 14.99
N ASN A 17 -5.27 -10.28 15.96
CA ASN A 17 -5.51 -10.03 17.38
C ASN A 17 -4.82 -11.08 18.28
N PRO A 18 -3.48 -11.15 18.30
CA PRO A 18 -2.73 -12.17 19.06
C PRO A 18 -2.90 -12.09 20.58
N GLU A 19 -3.20 -10.92 21.13
CA GLU A 19 -3.36 -10.69 22.57
C GLU A 19 -4.84 -10.85 23.01
N ASP A 20 -5.71 -11.34 22.13
CA ASP A 20 -7.14 -11.55 22.36
C ASP A 20 -7.83 -10.33 22.99
N LEU A 21 -7.51 -9.14 22.47
CA LEU A 21 -8.15 -7.90 22.88
C LEU A 21 -9.66 -8.00 22.62
N GLN A 22 -10.45 -7.41 23.52
CA GLN A 22 -11.91 -7.36 23.34
C GLN A 22 -12.23 -6.75 21.97
N LEU A 23 -12.95 -7.51 21.16
CA LEU A 23 -13.42 -7.05 19.86
C LEU A 23 -14.41 -5.91 20.07
N GLU A 24 -14.45 -4.96 19.12
CA GLU A 24 -15.48 -3.93 19.12
C GLU A 24 -16.87 -4.57 19.22
N LYS A 25 -17.70 -4.05 20.12
CA LYS A 25 -19.03 -4.61 20.42
C LYS A 25 -19.86 -4.86 19.15
N SER A 26 -19.85 -3.91 18.22
CA SER A 26 -20.56 -4.03 16.93
C SER A 26 -20.11 -5.25 16.12
N PHE A 27 -18.82 -5.58 16.14
CA PHE A 27 -18.28 -6.74 15.45
C PHE A 27 -18.56 -8.05 16.20
N SER A 28 -18.49 -8.02 17.54
CA SER A 28 -18.88 -9.17 18.37
C SER A 28 -20.35 -9.54 18.15
N ASP A 29 -21.24 -8.54 18.18
CA ASP A 29 -22.67 -8.71 17.94
C ASP A 29 -22.91 -9.31 16.55
N GLU A 30 -22.23 -8.81 15.53
CA GLU A 30 -22.36 -9.35 14.17
C GLU A 30 -21.78 -10.77 14.00
N LEU A 31 -20.65 -11.09 14.60
CA LEU A 31 -20.11 -12.45 14.60
C LEU A 31 -21.09 -13.45 15.23
N SER A 32 -21.80 -13.03 16.28
CA SER A 32 -22.81 -13.89 16.93
C SER A 32 -23.91 -14.30 15.95
N THR A 33 -24.30 -13.41 15.04
CA THR A 33 -25.35 -13.66 14.02
C THR A 33 -24.97 -14.66 12.94
N ILE A 34 -23.66 -14.88 12.70
CA ILE A 34 -23.14 -15.80 11.67
C ILE A 34 -22.39 -16.99 12.27
N SER A 35 -22.50 -17.18 13.58
CA SER A 35 -21.72 -18.15 14.36
C SER A 35 -21.92 -19.62 13.95
N TYR A 36 -22.99 -19.91 13.19
CA TYR A 36 -23.31 -21.25 12.69
C TYR A 36 -22.50 -21.68 11.46
N SER A 37 -21.73 -20.78 10.83
CA SER A 37 -20.97 -21.07 9.61
C SER A 37 -19.51 -20.63 9.72
N ASP A 38 -18.61 -21.62 9.82
CA ASP A 38 -17.16 -21.38 9.87
C ASP A 38 -16.65 -20.64 8.62
N VAL A 39 -17.27 -20.86 7.44
CA VAL A 39 -16.91 -20.15 6.20
C VAL A 39 -17.25 -18.66 6.31
N LEU A 40 -18.46 -18.32 6.76
CA LEU A 40 -18.87 -16.93 6.92
C LEU A 40 -18.02 -16.22 7.98
N ILE A 41 -17.71 -16.88 9.09
CA ILE A 41 -16.82 -16.35 10.13
C ILE A 41 -15.42 -16.09 9.55
N TYR A 42 -14.86 -17.03 8.78
CA TYR A 42 -13.56 -16.86 8.15
C TYR A 42 -13.54 -15.65 7.21
N VAL A 43 -14.51 -15.54 6.29
CA VAL A 43 -14.61 -14.42 5.34
C VAL A 43 -14.70 -13.10 6.10
N ARG A 44 -15.55 -13.06 7.13
CA ARG A 44 -15.74 -11.87 7.96
C ARG A 44 -14.45 -11.43 8.63
N LEU A 45 -13.72 -12.36 9.25
CA LEU A 45 -12.45 -12.08 9.92
C LEU A 45 -11.36 -11.68 8.93
N ALA A 46 -11.24 -12.38 7.80
CA ALA A 46 -10.25 -12.10 6.76
C ALA A 46 -10.46 -10.72 6.10
N MET A 47 -11.71 -10.26 6.01
CA MET A 47 -12.07 -8.92 5.54
C MET A 47 -11.92 -7.84 6.60
N ARG A 48 -11.91 -8.16 7.89
CA ARG A 48 -11.82 -7.17 8.97
C ARG A 48 -10.42 -6.53 8.98
N GLY A 49 -10.37 -5.25 9.35
CA GLY A 49 -9.11 -4.63 9.71
C GLY A 49 -8.53 -5.26 10.99
N VAL A 50 -7.23 -5.09 11.18
CA VAL A 50 -6.57 -5.34 12.47
C VAL A 50 -7.22 -4.46 13.54
N GLU A 51 -7.24 -4.92 14.81
CA GLU A 51 -7.82 -4.10 15.88
C GLU A 51 -7.17 -2.70 15.94
N PRO A 52 -7.98 -1.64 16.10
CA PRO A 52 -7.50 -0.26 16.01
C PRO A 52 -6.34 0.06 16.96
N ASP A 53 -6.31 -0.55 18.14
CA ASP A 53 -5.26 -0.31 19.14
C ASP A 53 -3.88 -0.74 18.66
N TYR A 54 -3.76 -1.89 17.96
CA TYR A 54 -2.46 -2.27 17.39
C TYR A 54 -1.99 -1.25 16.36
N THR A 55 -2.91 -0.79 15.49
CA THR A 55 -2.63 0.24 14.48
C THR A 55 -2.20 1.56 15.13
N ARG A 56 -2.89 1.97 16.19
CA ARG A 56 -2.60 3.18 16.97
C ARG A 56 -1.21 3.12 17.61
N ILE A 57 -0.87 1.99 18.24
CA ILE A 57 0.44 1.77 18.86
C ILE A 57 1.56 1.76 17.80
N THR A 58 1.32 1.13 16.65
CA THR A 58 2.26 1.16 15.52
C THR A 58 2.52 2.59 15.04
N LYS A 59 1.47 3.41 14.86
CA LYS A 59 1.63 4.83 14.49
C LYS A 59 2.35 5.64 15.57
N LEU A 60 2.05 5.38 16.85
CA LEU A 60 2.73 6.03 17.96
C LEU A 60 4.23 5.70 17.99
N ALA A 61 4.62 4.48 17.65
CA ALA A 61 6.03 4.11 17.53
C ALA A 61 6.73 4.94 16.43
N GLY A 62 6.07 5.11 15.28
CA GLY A 62 6.52 6.01 14.22
C GLY A 62 6.67 7.46 14.69
N GLU A 63 5.68 8.00 15.42
CA GLU A 63 5.75 9.37 15.93
C GLU A 63 6.91 9.55 16.93
N ARG A 64 7.18 8.57 17.80
CA ARG A 64 8.35 8.63 18.70
C ARG A 64 9.66 8.70 17.93
N VAL A 65 9.83 7.85 16.92
CA VAL A 65 11.03 7.87 16.05
C VAL A 65 11.17 9.22 15.36
N LYS A 66 10.08 9.73 14.78
CA LYS A 66 10.04 11.05 14.15
C LYS A 66 10.44 12.15 15.14
N SER A 67 9.95 12.14 16.38
CA SER A 67 10.33 13.13 17.39
C SER A 67 11.83 13.13 17.68
N HIS A 68 12.47 11.96 17.76
CA HIS A 68 13.92 11.88 17.97
C HIS A 68 14.73 12.36 16.76
N LEU A 69 14.32 11.98 15.54
CA LEU A 69 14.97 12.43 14.31
C LEU A 69 14.84 13.95 14.10
N SER A 70 13.69 14.52 14.47
CA SER A 70 13.39 15.96 14.31
C SER A 70 14.26 16.87 15.19
N VAL A 71 15.02 16.32 16.15
CA VAL A 71 15.93 17.11 16.99
C VAL A 71 17.12 17.64 16.19
N GLU A 72 17.65 16.83 15.28
CA GLU A 72 18.87 17.15 14.53
C GLU A 72 18.65 17.23 13.01
N LEU A 73 17.65 16.52 12.46
CA LEU A 73 17.34 16.61 11.04
C LEU A 73 16.53 17.87 10.73
N THR A 74 17.19 18.84 10.11
CA THR A 74 16.58 20.07 9.58
C THR A 74 16.28 19.93 8.09
N GLU A 75 15.35 20.75 7.57
CA GLU A 75 15.02 20.78 6.13
C GLU A 75 14.58 19.41 5.56
N VAL A 76 13.81 18.67 6.34
CA VAL A 76 13.16 17.41 5.92
C VAL A 76 11.67 17.45 6.20
N ASP A 77 10.90 16.78 5.35
CA ASP A 77 9.51 16.42 5.59
C ASP A 77 9.45 14.99 6.11
N PHE A 78 8.68 14.78 7.18
CA PHE A 78 8.33 13.45 7.64
C PHE A 78 6.96 13.04 7.09
N ARG A 79 6.89 11.85 6.49
CA ARG A 79 5.64 11.23 6.01
C ARG A 79 5.62 9.76 6.35
N TYR A 80 4.45 9.15 6.28
CA TYR A 80 4.30 7.71 6.47
C TYR A 80 3.82 7.04 5.20
N GLN A 81 4.26 5.81 4.99
CA GLN A 81 3.76 4.96 3.93
C GLN A 81 3.41 3.55 4.43
N GLY A 82 3.01 2.69 3.50
CA GLY A 82 2.70 1.29 3.77
C GLY A 82 1.26 1.03 4.20
N SER A 83 0.92 -0.25 4.30
CA SER A 83 -0.46 -0.71 4.48
C SER A 83 -1.12 -0.37 5.84
N VAL A 84 -0.33 0.14 6.79
CA VAL A 84 -0.84 0.73 8.04
C VAL A 84 -1.59 2.03 7.75
N MET A 85 -1.13 2.83 6.79
CA MET A 85 -1.74 4.12 6.44
C MET A 85 -3.09 3.98 5.72
N THR A 86 -3.35 2.82 5.12
CA THR A 86 -4.63 2.48 4.50
C THR A 86 -5.48 1.54 5.34
N ASN A 87 -5.00 1.07 6.50
CA ASN A 87 -5.62 -0.01 7.27
C ASN A 87 -5.89 -1.28 6.43
N THR A 88 -4.98 -1.62 5.51
CA THR A 88 -5.03 -2.86 4.70
C THR A 88 -3.96 -3.88 5.10
N HIS A 89 -3.24 -3.61 6.19
CA HIS A 89 -2.39 -4.60 6.84
C HIS A 89 -3.24 -5.70 7.49
N ILE A 90 -2.65 -6.90 7.63
CA ILE A 90 -3.34 -8.10 8.13
C ILE A 90 -2.60 -8.75 9.32
N LYS A 91 -1.61 -8.04 9.89
CA LYS A 91 -0.83 -8.47 11.05
C LYS A 91 -0.84 -7.36 12.10
N SER A 92 -1.11 -7.69 13.36
CA SER A 92 -1.13 -6.75 14.49
C SER A 92 0.20 -6.06 14.72
N PHE A 93 1.28 -6.84 14.64
CA PHE A 93 2.65 -6.32 14.68
C PHE A 93 3.15 -6.02 13.27
N SER A 94 2.38 -5.22 12.52
CA SER A 94 2.88 -4.66 11.25
C SER A 94 3.82 -3.50 11.54
N ASP A 95 4.89 -3.45 10.75
CA ASP A 95 5.86 -2.35 10.73
C ASP A 95 5.20 -1.09 10.13
N VAL A 96 5.75 0.07 10.47
CA VAL A 96 5.41 1.34 9.82
C VAL A 96 6.65 1.93 9.17
N ASP A 97 6.47 2.43 7.96
CA ASP A 97 7.52 3.09 7.20
C ASP A 97 7.44 4.61 7.46
N LEU A 98 8.46 5.17 8.10
CA LEU A 98 8.68 6.61 8.27
C LEU A 98 9.61 7.10 7.16
N LEU A 99 9.08 7.90 6.25
CA LEU A 99 9.84 8.57 5.21
C LEU A 99 10.43 9.88 5.75
N VAL A 100 11.71 10.08 5.49
CA VAL A 100 12.48 11.32 5.75
C VAL A 100 12.86 11.92 4.41
N ILE A 101 12.13 12.95 4.00
CA ILE A 101 12.17 13.48 2.63
C ILE A 101 12.88 14.82 2.63
N SER A 102 13.99 14.95 1.90
CA SER A 102 14.71 16.23 1.81
C SER A 102 13.84 17.34 1.23
N LYS A 103 13.85 18.52 1.87
CA LYS A 103 13.21 19.75 1.38
C LYS A 103 14.18 20.67 0.63
N LYS A 104 15.49 20.43 0.75
CA LYS A 104 16.54 21.25 0.10
C LYS A 104 16.42 21.25 -1.42
N PHE A 105 15.92 20.16 -1.99
CA PHE A 105 15.76 19.97 -3.42
C PHE A 105 14.62 19.01 -3.73
N TYR A 106 14.21 18.97 -4.98
CA TYR A 106 13.34 17.96 -5.56
C TYR A 106 13.79 17.69 -6.99
N TYR A 107 13.37 16.55 -7.54
CA TYR A 107 13.63 16.21 -8.92
C TYR A 107 12.35 16.36 -9.74
N VAL A 108 12.48 16.74 -11.01
CA VAL A 108 11.36 16.89 -11.94
C VAL A 108 11.65 16.09 -13.19
N ASP A 109 10.64 15.42 -13.75
CA ASP A 109 10.72 14.79 -15.06
C ASP A 109 10.78 15.81 -16.20
N ARG A 110 11.92 16.49 -16.34
CA ARG A 110 12.12 17.50 -17.40
C ARG A 110 11.97 16.91 -18.79
N SER A 111 12.39 15.66 -18.99
CA SER A 111 12.22 14.95 -20.26
C SER A 111 10.75 14.79 -20.63
N GLY A 112 9.91 14.32 -19.71
CA GLY A 112 8.47 14.18 -19.92
C GLY A 112 7.78 15.51 -20.13
N ILE A 113 8.15 16.53 -19.35
CA ILE A 113 7.61 17.90 -19.50
C ILE A 113 7.98 18.48 -20.87
N SER A 114 9.26 18.44 -21.25
CA SER A 114 9.74 18.97 -22.52
C SER A 114 9.05 18.27 -23.69
N ASN A 115 8.94 16.94 -23.65
CA ASN A 115 8.25 16.15 -24.67
C ASN A 115 6.80 16.64 -24.90
N ILE A 116 6.07 16.93 -23.83
CA ILE A 116 4.71 17.47 -23.93
C ILE A 116 4.70 18.89 -24.49
N LEU A 117 5.58 19.77 -24.00
CA LEU A 117 5.61 21.18 -24.39
C LEU A 117 6.03 21.37 -25.86
N THR A 118 6.85 20.48 -26.41
CA THR A 118 7.32 20.55 -27.80
C THR A 118 6.40 19.85 -28.81
N ASP A 119 5.42 19.07 -28.36
CA ASP A 119 4.52 18.30 -29.22
C ASP A 119 3.10 18.88 -29.19
N THR A 120 2.71 19.54 -30.29
CA THR A 120 1.40 20.19 -30.45
C THR A 120 0.21 19.24 -30.20
N SER A 121 0.35 17.95 -30.52
CA SER A 121 -0.71 16.96 -30.31
C SER A 121 -0.84 16.53 -28.84
N LYS A 122 0.25 16.60 -28.08
CA LYS A 122 0.25 16.26 -26.65
C LYS A 122 -0.19 17.44 -25.80
N ILE A 123 0.31 18.64 -26.10
CA ILE A 123 -0.03 19.85 -25.36
C ILE A 123 -1.52 20.19 -25.46
N SER A 124 -2.19 19.84 -26.56
CA SER A 124 -3.64 20.03 -26.73
C SER A 124 -4.50 19.22 -25.76
N ASN A 125 -3.95 18.20 -25.10
CA ASN A 125 -4.65 17.44 -24.06
C ASN A 125 -4.63 18.12 -22.69
N TYR A 126 -3.95 19.27 -22.55
CA TYR A 126 -3.80 20.00 -21.30
C TYR A 126 -4.50 21.36 -21.38
N SER A 127 -5.14 21.75 -20.29
CA SER A 127 -5.70 23.10 -20.16
C SER A 127 -4.60 24.16 -20.07
N THR A 128 -4.95 25.42 -20.38
CA THR A 128 -4.02 26.56 -20.28
C THR A 128 -3.35 26.67 -18.90
N THR A 129 -4.08 26.38 -17.82
CA THR A 129 -3.54 26.38 -16.46
C THR A 129 -2.51 25.27 -16.26
N GLN A 130 -2.77 24.06 -16.76
CA GLN A 130 -1.84 22.94 -16.66
C GLN A 130 -0.57 23.19 -17.49
N VAL A 131 -0.70 23.72 -18.71
CA VAL A 131 0.44 24.12 -19.54
C VAL A 131 1.29 25.19 -18.84
N SER A 132 0.65 26.16 -18.19
CA SER A 132 1.37 27.19 -17.43
C SER A 132 2.19 26.60 -16.28
N LYS A 133 1.66 25.60 -15.55
CA LYS A 133 2.39 24.88 -14.50
C LYS A 133 3.63 24.16 -15.08
N LEU A 134 3.48 23.48 -16.21
CA LEU A 134 4.58 22.78 -16.90
C LEU A 134 5.69 23.75 -17.35
N LEU A 135 5.31 24.90 -17.93
CA LEU A 135 6.26 25.93 -18.37
C LEU A 135 7.06 26.55 -17.21
N VAL A 136 6.45 26.66 -16.02
CA VAL A 136 7.16 27.10 -14.82
C VAL A 136 8.24 26.10 -14.44
N GLU A 137 7.88 24.81 -14.33
CA GLU A 137 8.81 23.74 -13.93
C GLU A 137 9.95 23.53 -14.93
N ASP A 138 9.69 23.67 -16.24
CA ASP A 138 10.71 23.60 -17.29
C ASP A 138 11.82 24.66 -17.09
N LYS A 139 11.44 25.84 -16.56
CA LYS A 139 12.34 26.97 -16.31
C LYS A 139 12.96 27.00 -14.91
N VAL A 140 12.52 26.14 -13.99
CA VAL A 140 13.09 26.10 -12.63
C VAL A 140 14.58 25.78 -12.73
N GLY A 141 15.42 26.52 -12.01
CA GLY A 141 16.87 26.28 -11.96
C GLY A 141 17.23 24.94 -11.30
N THR A 142 18.47 24.51 -11.48
CA THR A 142 18.98 23.32 -10.78
C THR A 142 19.37 23.68 -9.35
N TYR A 143 19.25 22.71 -8.44
CA TYR A 143 19.79 22.84 -7.09
C TYR A 143 21.32 22.96 -7.16
N PHE A 144 21.89 23.99 -6.52
CA PHE A 144 23.34 24.25 -6.54
C PHE A 144 24.15 23.37 -5.59
N GLY A 145 23.50 22.77 -4.59
CA GLY A 145 24.15 21.83 -3.66
C GLY A 145 24.30 20.43 -4.24
N ASN A 146 24.82 19.50 -3.44
CA ASN A 146 24.96 18.10 -3.82
C ASN A 146 23.80 17.28 -3.23
N ALA A 147 22.80 17.00 -4.07
CA ALA A 147 21.60 16.26 -3.68
C ALA A 147 21.88 14.86 -3.10
N LEU A 148 22.87 14.12 -3.63
CA LEU A 148 23.21 12.79 -3.11
C LEU A 148 23.93 12.89 -1.77
N GLU A 149 24.83 13.88 -1.63
CA GLU A 149 25.50 14.13 -0.36
C GLU A 149 24.50 14.54 0.73
N ASP A 150 23.52 15.38 0.42
CA ASP A 150 22.47 15.74 1.38
C ASP A 150 21.67 14.51 1.86
N LEU A 151 21.34 13.58 0.96
CA LEU A 151 20.65 12.33 1.33
C LEU A 151 21.56 11.41 2.15
N LYS A 152 22.83 11.32 1.79
CA LYS A 152 23.85 10.56 2.54
C LYS A 152 23.99 11.11 3.96
N GLN A 153 24.08 12.42 4.12
CA GLN A 153 24.14 13.08 5.42
C GLN A 153 22.87 12.81 6.25
N ASN A 154 21.68 12.93 5.66
CA ASN A 154 20.43 12.57 6.33
C ASN A 154 20.43 11.10 6.78
N ARG A 155 20.94 10.18 5.96
CA ARG A 155 21.08 8.75 6.30
C ARG A 155 22.03 8.55 7.48
N LEU A 156 23.23 9.14 7.44
CA LEU A 156 24.26 8.99 8.48
C LEU A 156 23.82 9.60 9.82
N LEU A 157 23.22 10.80 9.79
CA LEU A 157 22.67 11.43 10.98
C LEU A 157 21.55 10.59 11.59
N SER A 158 20.63 10.08 10.76
CA SER A 158 19.57 9.18 11.22
C SER A 158 20.14 7.91 11.88
N GLU A 159 21.16 7.29 11.28
CA GLU A 159 21.84 6.13 11.88
C GLU A 159 22.41 6.44 13.26
N ASN A 160 23.09 7.59 13.40
CA ASN A 160 23.71 8.03 14.64
C ASN A 160 22.65 8.28 15.74
N ILE A 161 21.61 9.06 15.45
CA ILE A 161 20.52 9.38 16.38
C ILE A 161 19.82 8.10 16.84
N LEU A 162 19.45 7.24 15.89
CA LEU A 162 18.67 6.03 16.19
C LEU A 162 19.49 4.99 16.94
N SER A 163 20.78 4.83 16.62
CA SER A 163 21.66 3.90 17.34
C SER A 163 21.89 4.32 18.80
N LYS A 164 21.89 5.62 19.10
CA LYS A 164 22.01 6.14 20.47
C LYS A 164 20.70 6.04 21.25
N THR A 165 19.57 6.09 20.55
CA THR A 165 18.24 6.16 21.16
C THR A 165 17.63 4.76 21.39
N TYR A 166 17.85 3.83 20.46
CA TYR A 166 17.22 2.51 20.48
C TYR A 166 18.26 1.40 20.60
N GLY A 167 18.06 0.49 21.56
CA GLY A 167 18.96 -0.65 21.78
C GLY A 167 19.00 -1.66 20.62
N ILE A 168 17.97 -1.68 19.77
CA ILE A 168 17.93 -2.49 18.54
C ILE A 168 17.74 -1.53 17.36
N CYS A 169 18.81 -1.38 16.57
CA CYS A 169 18.88 -0.50 15.41
C CYS A 169 19.70 -1.21 14.31
N ASP A 170 19.01 -1.82 13.35
CA ASP A 170 19.60 -2.45 12.17
C ASP A 170 19.81 -1.40 11.08
N LYS A 171 21.09 -1.19 10.76
CA LYS A 171 21.55 -0.26 9.75
C LYS A 171 22.03 -0.97 8.49
N SER A 172 22.06 -2.30 8.47
CA SER A 172 22.68 -3.09 7.39
C SER A 172 21.97 -2.91 6.05
N LYS A 173 20.65 -2.64 6.06
CA LYS A 173 19.87 -2.48 4.84
C LYS A 173 20.25 -1.20 4.07
N PRO A 174 20.38 -1.28 2.74
CA PRO A 174 20.78 -0.13 1.93
C PRO A 174 19.77 1.02 1.93
N LYS A 175 18.48 0.68 1.89
CA LYS A 175 17.37 1.61 1.62
C LYS A 175 16.57 2.01 2.86
N SER A 176 16.85 1.41 4.03
CA SER A 176 16.17 1.76 5.27
C SER A 176 17.04 1.51 6.51
N ILE A 177 16.67 2.15 7.62
CA ILE A 177 17.10 1.79 8.98
C ILE A 177 15.93 1.13 9.65
N LYS A 178 16.12 -0.04 10.28
CA LYS A 178 15.08 -0.68 11.05
C LYS A 178 15.36 -0.57 12.53
N ILE A 179 14.44 0.00 13.31
CA ILE A 179 14.53 0.02 14.78
C ILE A 179 13.45 -0.85 15.40
N LYS A 180 13.71 -1.36 16.60
CA LYS A 180 12.68 -1.89 17.50
C LYS A 180 12.45 -0.91 18.65
N ASN A 181 11.25 -0.34 18.73
CA ASN A 181 10.79 0.34 19.92
C ASN A 181 10.34 -0.71 20.94
N THR A 182 11.23 -1.09 21.85
CA THR A 182 10.99 -2.13 22.86
C THR A 182 9.84 -1.77 23.80
N SER A 183 9.68 -0.49 24.15
CA SER A 183 8.59 -0.04 25.04
C SER A 183 7.18 -0.21 24.45
N LEU A 184 7.05 -0.15 23.12
CA LEU A 184 5.78 -0.36 22.42
C LEU A 184 5.72 -1.73 21.73
N ASN A 185 6.81 -2.50 21.79
CA ASN A 185 7.00 -3.72 21.01
C ASN A 185 6.65 -3.54 19.53
N ARG A 186 7.19 -2.50 18.88
CA ARG A 186 6.94 -2.19 17.46
C ARG A 186 8.20 -1.92 16.69
N ASP A 187 8.20 -2.37 15.44
CA ASP A 187 9.25 -2.12 14.48
C ASP A 187 8.89 -0.89 13.63
N VAL A 188 9.89 -0.07 13.32
CA VAL A 188 9.76 1.09 12.44
C VAL A 188 10.89 1.04 11.43
N ASP A 189 10.56 1.14 10.15
CA ASP A 189 11.52 1.28 9.06
C ASP A 189 11.61 2.77 8.69
N ILE A 190 12.82 3.33 8.70
CA ILE A 190 13.11 4.72 8.37
C ILE A 190 13.73 4.76 6.99
N VAL A 191 13.13 5.48 6.05
CA VAL A 191 13.54 5.52 4.65
C VAL A 191 13.92 6.96 4.29
N ILE A 192 15.13 7.14 3.76
CA ILE A 192 15.61 8.46 3.34
C ILE A 192 15.27 8.65 1.86
N ALA A 193 14.68 9.79 1.52
CA ALA A 193 14.24 10.09 0.15
C ALA A 193 14.31 11.58 -0.20
N ASN A 194 14.05 11.90 -1.46
CA ASN A 194 13.72 13.24 -1.92
C ASN A 194 12.38 13.25 -2.65
N TRP A 195 11.79 14.42 -2.81
CA TRP A 195 10.60 14.62 -3.64
C TRP A 195 10.92 14.44 -5.13
N TYR A 196 9.95 13.89 -5.87
CA TYR A 196 9.97 13.75 -7.33
C TYR A 196 8.63 14.19 -7.92
N ASP A 197 8.68 15.02 -8.95
CA ASP A 197 7.49 15.54 -9.64
C ASP A 197 7.51 15.09 -11.11
N ASP A 198 6.64 14.13 -11.46
CA ASP A 198 6.33 13.82 -12.86
C ASP A 198 5.34 14.84 -13.44
N VAL A 199 5.08 14.74 -14.75
CA VAL A 199 4.08 15.56 -15.44
C VAL A 199 2.74 15.54 -14.69
N ILE A 200 2.26 14.35 -14.29
CA ILE A 200 0.98 14.16 -13.62
C ILE A 200 0.96 14.91 -12.29
N SER A 201 2.06 14.87 -11.53
CA SER A 201 2.24 15.58 -10.27
C SER A 201 2.15 17.08 -10.49
N VAL A 202 2.90 17.61 -11.47
CA VAL A 202 2.95 19.04 -11.76
C VAL A 202 1.57 19.58 -12.15
N VAL A 203 0.87 18.92 -13.07
CA VAL A 203 -0.43 19.42 -13.55
C VAL A 203 -1.52 19.33 -12.47
N ASN A 204 -1.39 18.39 -11.53
CA ASN A 204 -2.33 18.16 -10.42
C ASN A 204 -1.81 18.71 -9.07
N ASP A 205 -1.15 19.88 -9.10
CA ASP A 205 -0.81 20.69 -7.92
C ASP A 205 0.15 20.03 -6.92
N LYS A 206 0.93 19.05 -7.40
CA LYS A 206 1.93 18.31 -6.62
C LYS A 206 1.26 17.60 -5.44
N GLY A 207 1.11 18.24 -4.27
CA GLY A 207 0.31 17.70 -3.16
C GLY A 207 0.54 16.21 -2.86
N GLN A 208 -0.54 15.42 -2.80
CA GLN A 208 -0.46 13.95 -2.67
C GLN A 208 0.01 13.25 -3.96
N ASN A 209 -0.03 13.95 -5.10
CA ASN A 209 0.45 13.41 -6.38
C ASN A 209 1.97 13.34 -6.47
N ARG A 210 2.73 14.02 -5.59
CA ARG A 210 4.20 13.96 -5.60
C ARG A 210 4.70 12.55 -5.35
N GLY A 211 5.73 12.18 -6.09
CA GLY A 211 6.50 10.98 -5.85
C GLY A 211 7.66 11.21 -4.89
N ILE A 212 8.32 10.12 -4.53
CA ILE A 212 9.58 10.10 -3.81
C ILE A 212 10.60 9.28 -4.58
N GLN A 213 11.88 9.57 -4.38
CA GLN A 213 12.97 8.69 -4.80
C GLN A 213 13.79 8.28 -3.59
N VAL A 214 13.84 6.98 -3.33
CA VAL A 214 14.51 6.41 -2.16
C VAL A 214 16.02 6.40 -2.36
N TYR A 215 16.77 6.87 -1.37
CA TYR A 215 18.22 6.81 -1.34
C TYR A 215 18.71 5.39 -1.04
N ASN A 216 19.69 4.92 -1.81
CA ASN A 216 20.39 3.66 -1.60
C ASN A 216 21.83 3.97 -1.18
N LYS A 217 22.19 3.62 0.06
CA LYS A 217 23.52 3.92 0.61
C LYS A 217 24.64 3.06 0.03
N ASP A 218 24.35 1.86 -0.48
CA ASP A 218 25.37 0.94 -0.99
C ASP A 218 25.83 1.38 -2.39
N THR A 219 24.89 1.89 -3.19
CA THR A 219 25.17 2.38 -4.56
C THR A 219 25.33 3.90 -4.63
N GLU A 220 25.18 4.59 -3.50
CA GLU A 220 25.13 6.06 -3.39
C GLU A 220 24.24 6.72 -4.46
N SER A 221 23.07 6.13 -4.71
CA SER A 221 22.17 6.57 -5.77
C SER A 221 20.73 6.69 -5.28
N ARG A 222 19.87 7.26 -6.13
CA ARG A 222 18.42 7.27 -5.94
C ARG A 222 17.80 6.13 -6.74
N GLY A 223 16.78 5.50 -6.18
CA GLY A 223 15.93 4.56 -6.92
C GLY A 223 14.97 5.25 -7.88
N ASP A 224 14.13 4.43 -8.50
CA ASP A 224 13.00 4.89 -9.30
C ASP A 224 11.99 5.66 -8.44
N ALA A 225 11.10 6.40 -9.09
CA ALA A 225 10.10 7.21 -8.42
C ALA A 225 8.90 6.36 -7.98
N ASP A 226 8.55 6.44 -6.70
CA ASP A 226 7.36 5.81 -6.12
C ASP A 226 6.33 6.88 -5.74
N PHE A 227 5.03 6.55 -5.80
CA PHE A 227 3.93 7.49 -5.51
C PHE A 227 3.05 7.01 -4.33
N PRO A 228 3.65 6.81 -3.13
CA PRO A 228 2.95 6.17 -2.02
C PRO A 228 1.76 6.98 -1.52
N PHE A 229 1.88 8.32 -1.52
CA PHE A 229 0.86 9.20 -0.96
C PHE A 229 -0.42 9.22 -1.78
N LEU A 230 -0.28 9.28 -3.11
CA LEU A 230 -1.41 9.18 -4.02
C LEU A 230 -2.12 7.84 -3.90
N SER A 231 -1.35 6.74 -3.82
CA SER A 231 -1.91 5.41 -3.62
C SER A 231 -2.68 5.30 -2.30
N ILE A 232 -2.15 5.86 -1.20
CA ILE A 232 -2.82 5.90 0.10
C ILE A 232 -4.12 6.70 0.02
N ASP A 233 -4.07 7.90 -0.57
CA ASP A 233 -5.21 8.80 -0.70
C ASP A 233 -6.33 8.16 -1.51
N ARG A 234 -6.01 7.64 -2.71
CA ARG A 234 -6.95 6.95 -3.60
C ARG A 234 -7.60 5.72 -2.95
N ILE A 235 -6.83 4.89 -2.24
CA ILE A 235 -7.39 3.73 -1.52
C ILE A 235 -8.32 4.19 -0.40
N ASN A 236 -7.94 5.22 0.36
CA ASN A 236 -8.75 5.74 1.45
C ASN A 236 -10.06 6.34 0.95
N GLU A 237 -10.01 7.20 -0.08
CA GLU A 237 -11.17 7.84 -0.69
C GLU A 237 -12.11 6.81 -1.32
N ARG A 238 -11.59 5.93 -2.20
CA ARG A 238 -12.42 4.89 -2.85
C ARG A 238 -13.04 3.95 -1.83
N SER A 239 -12.32 3.65 -0.75
CA SER A 239 -12.88 2.85 0.33
C SER A 239 -13.94 3.61 1.12
N ALA A 240 -13.84 4.93 1.28
CA ALA A 240 -14.87 5.72 1.98
C ALA A 240 -16.18 5.71 1.18
N ILE A 241 -16.12 5.98 -0.13
CA ILE A 241 -17.33 6.00 -1.00
C ILE A 241 -17.94 4.61 -1.20
N THR A 242 -17.20 3.52 -0.96
CA THR A 242 -17.70 2.14 -1.00
C THR A 242 -17.99 1.57 0.39
N ALA A 243 -18.06 2.42 1.42
CA ALA A 243 -18.30 2.06 2.82
C ALA A 243 -17.43 0.88 3.32
N GLY A 244 -16.12 1.01 3.07
CA GLY A 244 -15.09 0.10 3.54
C GLY A 244 -14.83 -1.13 2.65
N ARG A 245 -15.63 -1.35 1.61
CA ARG A 245 -15.62 -2.61 0.84
C ARG A 245 -14.35 -2.83 0.03
N LEU A 246 -13.78 -1.79 -0.56
CA LEU A 246 -12.47 -1.90 -1.22
C LEU A 246 -11.42 -2.50 -0.28
N LYS A 247 -11.27 -1.94 0.93
CA LYS A 247 -10.28 -2.44 1.90
C LYS A 247 -10.61 -3.83 2.42
N LYS A 248 -11.90 -4.21 2.52
CA LYS A 248 -12.33 -5.58 2.84
C LYS A 248 -11.81 -6.56 1.79
N MET A 249 -12.01 -6.28 0.50
CA MET A 249 -11.50 -7.12 -0.60
C MET A 249 -9.98 -7.22 -0.60
N ILE A 250 -9.26 -6.11 -0.41
CA ILE A 250 -7.79 -6.11 -0.31
C ILE A 250 -7.31 -7.04 0.82
N ARG A 251 -7.89 -6.91 2.02
CA ARG A 251 -7.49 -7.73 3.17
C ARG A 251 -7.86 -9.20 2.98
N LEU A 252 -9.00 -9.49 2.35
CA LEU A 252 -9.36 -10.86 1.98
C LEU A 252 -8.30 -11.48 1.07
N LEU A 253 -7.94 -10.82 -0.04
CA LEU A 253 -6.93 -11.34 -0.97
C LEU A 253 -5.56 -11.52 -0.29
N LYS A 254 -5.15 -10.58 0.58
CA LYS A 254 -3.92 -10.73 1.36
C LYS A 254 -3.98 -11.94 2.31
N ASN A 255 -5.12 -12.20 2.94
CA ASN A 255 -5.30 -13.36 3.80
C ASN A 255 -5.34 -14.67 3.01
N LEU A 256 -5.96 -14.70 1.83
CA LEU A 256 -5.94 -15.86 0.92
C LEU A 256 -4.53 -16.15 0.42
N LYS A 257 -3.77 -15.11 0.06
CA LYS A 257 -2.35 -15.23 -0.27
C LYS A 257 -1.55 -15.91 0.86
N VAL A 258 -1.76 -15.47 2.11
CA VAL A 258 -1.05 -16.04 3.28
C VAL A 258 -1.52 -17.47 3.61
N LYS A 259 -2.78 -17.79 3.31
CA LYS A 259 -3.34 -19.13 3.48
C LYS A 259 -2.74 -20.13 2.49
N SER A 260 -2.50 -19.70 1.25
CA SER A 260 -2.12 -20.60 0.17
C SER A 260 -0.84 -21.37 0.49
N THR A 261 -0.81 -22.64 0.10
CA THR A 261 0.40 -23.47 0.16
C THR A 261 1.32 -23.23 -1.03
N HIS A 262 0.86 -22.47 -2.02
CA HIS A 262 1.65 -22.07 -3.19
C HIS A 262 2.33 -20.72 -2.97
N ASP A 263 3.50 -20.54 -3.59
CA ASP A 263 4.20 -19.26 -3.58
C ASP A 263 3.54 -18.27 -4.55
N ILE A 264 2.72 -17.38 -4.00
CA ILE A 264 2.03 -16.33 -4.75
C ILE A 264 2.89 -15.06 -4.74
N VAL A 265 3.52 -14.77 -5.88
CA VAL A 265 4.42 -13.61 -6.07
C VAL A 265 3.61 -12.36 -6.48
N LEU A 266 2.57 -12.03 -5.71
CA LEU A 266 1.83 -10.77 -5.80
C LEU A 266 2.09 -9.93 -4.56
N SER A 267 2.68 -8.75 -4.72
CA SER A 267 2.93 -7.80 -3.64
C SER A 267 1.63 -7.16 -3.13
N SER A 268 1.71 -6.42 -2.01
CA SER A 268 0.56 -5.60 -1.57
C SER A 268 0.22 -4.52 -2.61
N PHE A 269 1.20 -4.03 -3.35
CA PHE A 269 0.99 -3.07 -4.44
C PHE A 269 0.14 -3.68 -5.57
N ASP A 270 0.47 -4.90 -6.00
CA ASP A 270 -0.28 -5.62 -7.05
C ASP A 270 -1.72 -5.92 -6.58
N ILE A 271 -1.90 -6.40 -5.34
CA ILE A 271 -3.23 -6.70 -4.78
C ILE A 271 -4.08 -5.43 -4.65
N ASN A 272 -3.48 -4.32 -4.20
CA ASN A 272 -4.18 -3.04 -4.11
C ASN A 272 -4.69 -2.61 -5.49
N ALA A 273 -3.83 -2.67 -6.51
CA ALA A 273 -4.17 -2.30 -7.87
C ALA A 273 -5.29 -3.19 -8.45
N LEU A 274 -5.20 -4.51 -8.25
CA LEU A 274 -6.21 -5.48 -8.68
C LEU A 274 -7.59 -5.21 -8.05
N CYS A 275 -7.65 -4.95 -6.74
CA CYS A 275 -8.93 -4.60 -6.10
C CYS A 275 -9.41 -3.20 -6.50
N TYR A 276 -8.47 -2.25 -6.67
CA TYR A 276 -8.81 -0.89 -7.07
C TYR A 276 -9.41 -0.88 -8.47
N SER A 277 -8.95 -1.71 -9.41
CA SER A 277 -9.46 -1.73 -10.79
C SER A 277 -10.90 -2.23 -10.93
N ILE A 278 -11.50 -2.81 -9.88
CA ILE A 278 -12.89 -3.26 -9.87
C ILE A 278 -13.84 -2.03 -9.93
N PRO A 279 -14.77 -1.96 -10.90
CA PRO A 279 -15.72 -0.85 -10.98
C PRO A 279 -16.61 -0.76 -9.74
N THR A 280 -16.70 0.41 -9.10
CA THR A 280 -17.34 0.58 -7.78
C THR A 280 -18.82 0.21 -7.74
N TYR A 281 -19.55 0.44 -8.83
CA TYR A 281 -20.98 0.12 -8.94
C TYR A 281 -21.28 -1.38 -8.82
N THR A 282 -20.29 -2.24 -9.04
CA THR A 282 -20.45 -3.70 -8.94
C THR A 282 -20.50 -4.20 -7.50
N TYR A 283 -20.04 -3.39 -6.52
CA TYR A 283 -19.91 -3.86 -5.14
C TYR A 283 -20.29 -2.87 -4.05
N SER A 284 -20.49 -1.58 -4.37
CA SER A 284 -20.65 -0.51 -3.35
C SER A 284 -21.81 -0.73 -2.38
N SER A 285 -22.89 -1.42 -2.79
CA SER A 285 -24.08 -1.72 -1.98
C SER A 285 -24.10 -3.14 -1.39
N LEU A 286 -23.21 -4.04 -1.84
CA LEU A 286 -23.30 -5.47 -1.51
C LEU A 286 -22.96 -5.77 -0.05
N LYS A 287 -23.45 -6.89 0.48
CA LYS A 287 -23.01 -7.40 1.79
C LYS A 287 -21.61 -8.04 1.66
N PHE A 288 -20.99 -8.33 2.79
CA PHE A 288 -19.56 -8.70 2.84
C PHE A 288 -19.27 -10.02 2.12
N ASP A 289 -20.12 -11.01 2.24
CA ASP A 289 -19.98 -12.34 1.62
C ASP A 289 -20.12 -12.28 0.10
N ASP A 290 -20.98 -11.40 -0.43
CA ASP A 290 -21.11 -11.21 -1.88
C ASP A 290 -19.86 -10.56 -2.51
N LEU A 291 -18.97 -9.95 -1.72
CA LEU A 291 -17.69 -9.44 -2.24
C LEU A 291 -16.76 -10.58 -2.69
N VAL A 292 -16.97 -11.82 -2.23
CA VAL A 292 -16.23 -12.98 -2.72
C VAL A 292 -16.61 -13.30 -4.16
N GLU A 293 -17.90 -13.20 -4.48
CA GLU A 293 -18.42 -13.38 -5.85
C GLU A 293 -17.90 -12.30 -6.78
N VAL A 294 -17.90 -11.02 -6.34
CA VAL A 294 -17.30 -9.92 -7.11
C VAL A 294 -15.83 -10.20 -7.46
N LEU A 295 -15.04 -10.69 -6.50
CA LEU A 295 -13.64 -11.03 -6.74
C LEU A 295 -13.49 -12.23 -7.68
N TYR A 296 -14.33 -13.25 -7.52
CA TYR A 296 -14.37 -14.42 -8.39
C TYR A 296 -14.68 -14.02 -9.84
N ASP A 297 -15.79 -13.34 -10.08
CA ASP A 297 -16.22 -12.95 -11.43
C ASP A 297 -15.20 -12.02 -12.10
N TYR A 298 -14.72 -11.01 -11.36
CA TYR A 298 -13.79 -10.03 -11.91
C TYR A 298 -12.44 -10.66 -12.28
N ILE A 299 -11.84 -11.43 -11.37
CA ILE A 299 -10.53 -12.05 -11.62
C ILE A 299 -10.65 -13.17 -12.66
N GLY A 300 -11.75 -13.93 -12.67
CA GLY A 300 -12.04 -14.92 -13.70
C GLY A 300 -12.10 -14.29 -15.09
N ASN A 301 -12.77 -13.15 -15.23
CA ASN A 301 -12.83 -12.39 -16.48
C ASN A 301 -11.47 -11.82 -16.90
N LEU A 302 -10.64 -11.35 -15.96
CA LEU A 302 -9.27 -10.94 -16.29
C LEU A 302 -8.41 -12.12 -16.79
N LEU A 303 -8.56 -13.31 -16.20
CA LEU A 303 -7.79 -14.49 -16.57
C LEU A 303 -8.23 -15.12 -17.90
N SER A 304 -9.45 -14.85 -18.34
CA SER A 304 -9.98 -15.25 -19.65
C SER A 304 -9.68 -14.23 -20.76
N ASN A 305 -9.28 -13.01 -20.41
CA ASN A 305 -8.99 -11.93 -21.35
C ASN A 305 -7.65 -11.24 -21.05
N SER A 306 -6.61 -11.62 -21.78
CA SER A 306 -5.25 -11.08 -21.61
C SER A 306 -5.16 -9.58 -21.82
N GLN A 307 -5.96 -9.01 -22.73
CA GLN A 307 -5.95 -7.56 -22.99
C GLN A 307 -6.50 -6.77 -21.78
N LEU A 308 -7.53 -7.28 -21.10
CA LEU A 308 -8.02 -6.64 -19.88
C LEU A 308 -6.99 -6.73 -18.76
N LEU A 309 -6.34 -7.88 -18.60
CA LEU A 309 -5.30 -8.09 -17.60
C LEU A 309 -4.08 -7.18 -17.83
N ASP A 310 -3.63 -7.04 -19.07
CA ASP A 310 -2.50 -6.18 -19.47
C ASP A 310 -2.77 -4.69 -19.32
N ASN A 311 -4.04 -4.31 -19.12
CA ASN A 311 -4.48 -2.93 -18.90
C ASN A 311 -4.71 -2.59 -17.42
N ILE A 312 -4.50 -3.53 -16.49
CA ILE A 312 -4.52 -3.22 -15.07
C ILE A 312 -3.31 -2.34 -14.73
N VAL A 313 -3.60 -1.14 -14.23
CA VAL A 313 -2.62 -0.16 -13.79
C VAL A 313 -2.56 -0.07 -12.27
N SER A 314 -1.42 0.38 -11.74
CA SER A 314 -1.22 0.70 -10.33
C SER A 314 -2.27 1.67 -9.80
N VAL A 315 -2.45 1.71 -8.48
CA VAL A 315 -3.41 2.62 -7.85
C VAL A 315 -3.08 4.08 -8.16
N ASP A 316 -1.80 4.45 -8.19
CA ASP A 316 -1.34 5.78 -8.63
C ASP A 316 -1.44 5.99 -10.15
N GLY A 317 -1.60 4.93 -10.95
CA GLY A 317 -1.78 4.99 -12.40
C GLY A 317 -0.51 5.18 -13.23
N ARG A 318 0.68 4.96 -12.66
CA ARG A 318 1.97 5.06 -13.38
C ARG A 318 2.44 3.75 -14.02
N GLU A 319 2.04 2.60 -13.49
CA GLU A 319 2.64 1.31 -13.87
C GLU A 319 1.58 0.31 -14.31
N TYR A 320 1.89 -0.48 -15.35
CA TYR A 320 1.09 -1.66 -15.70
C TYR A 320 1.52 -2.84 -14.83
N ILE A 321 0.56 -3.47 -14.15
CA ILE A 321 0.84 -4.45 -13.10
C ILE A 321 1.22 -5.82 -13.67
N PHE A 322 0.43 -6.30 -14.63
CA PHE A 322 0.56 -7.66 -15.19
C PHE A 322 1.18 -7.69 -16.59
N ARG A 323 1.23 -6.54 -17.28
CA ARG A 323 1.73 -6.44 -18.64
C ARG A 323 3.16 -6.98 -18.72
N TYR A 324 3.37 -7.92 -19.65
CA TYR A 324 4.65 -8.62 -19.86
C TYR A 324 5.17 -9.46 -18.68
N SER A 325 4.37 -9.66 -17.62
CA SER A 325 4.78 -10.40 -16.42
C SER A 325 4.08 -11.76 -16.29
N VAL A 326 4.66 -12.78 -16.93
CA VAL A 326 4.15 -14.17 -16.86
C VAL A 326 4.08 -14.67 -15.41
N THR A 327 5.08 -14.36 -14.58
CA THR A 327 5.14 -14.76 -13.17
C THR A 327 3.98 -14.21 -12.34
N LYS A 328 3.61 -12.94 -12.55
CA LYS A 328 2.45 -12.34 -11.88
C LYS A 328 1.14 -12.95 -12.37
N THR A 329 1.02 -13.25 -13.66
CA THR A 329 -0.16 -13.94 -14.22
C THR A 329 -0.33 -15.35 -13.65
N ILE A 330 0.76 -16.12 -13.50
CA ILE A 330 0.72 -17.42 -12.82
C ILE A 330 0.26 -17.25 -11.37
N SER A 331 0.83 -16.28 -10.65
CA SER A 331 0.44 -15.98 -9.26
C SER A 331 -1.03 -15.55 -9.14
N LEU A 332 -1.57 -14.85 -10.15
CA LEU A 332 -2.99 -14.49 -10.22
C LEU A 332 -3.89 -15.73 -10.41
N ARG A 333 -3.46 -16.73 -11.19
CA ARG A 333 -4.20 -18.00 -11.30
C ARG A 333 -4.22 -18.76 -9.98
N LEU A 334 -3.11 -18.75 -9.24
CA LEU A 334 -3.02 -19.39 -7.93
C LEU A 334 -3.96 -18.72 -6.91
N ILE A 335 -3.94 -17.39 -6.79
CA ILE A 335 -4.86 -16.70 -5.89
C ILE A 335 -6.32 -16.85 -6.34
N PHE A 336 -6.59 -16.91 -7.65
CA PHE A 336 -7.94 -17.17 -8.16
C PHE A 336 -8.46 -18.55 -7.76
N SER A 337 -7.61 -19.58 -7.75
CA SER A 337 -7.98 -20.93 -7.28
C SER A 337 -8.41 -20.92 -5.80
N GLU A 338 -7.74 -20.14 -4.95
CA GLU A 338 -8.13 -19.96 -3.54
C GLU A 338 -9.51 -19.28 -3.42
N ILE A 339 -9.80 -18.28 -4.27
CA ILE A 339 -11.08 -17.58 -4.32
C ILE A 339 -12.19 -18.51 -4.82
N GLU A 340 -11.94 -19.28 -5.88
CA GLU A 340 -12.89 -20.26 -6.42
C GLU A 340 -13.27 -21.31 -5.37
N GLY A 341 -12.28 -21.81 -4.60
CA GLY A 341 -12.54 -22.70 -3.47
C GLY A 341 -13.48 -22.06 -2.43
N LEU A 342 -13.15 -20.84 -1.99
CA LEU A 342 -13.96 -20.09 -1.02
C LEU A 342 -15.38 -19.80 -1.54
N PHE A 343 -15.50 -19.43 -2.81
CA PHE A 343 -16.77 -19.13 -3.46
C PHE A 343 -17.68 -20.37 -3.49
N ARG A 344 -17.17 -21.53 -3.92
CA ARG A 344 -17.92 -22.80 -3.93
C ARG A 344 -18.43 -23.20 -2.54
N ASP A 345 -17.57 -23.06 -1.52
CA ASP A 345 -17.93 -23.37 -0.14
C ASP A 345 -19.05 -22.44 0.37
N LEU A 346 -19.01 -21.14 0.02
CA LEU A 346 -20.09 -20.19 0.33
C LEU A 346 -21.41 -20.52 -0.38
N GLN A 347 -21.37 -20.91 -1.66
CA GLN A 347 -22.58 -21.25 -2.41
C GLN A 347 -23.29 -22.46 -1.81
N THR A 348 -22.53 -23.46 -1.35
CA THR A 348 -23.10 -24.65 -0.69
C THR A 348 -23.89 -24.28 0.57
N ILE A 349 -23.43 -23.29 1.33
CA ILE A 349 -24.15 -22.75 2.49
C ILE A 349 -25.41 -22.01 2.05
N LYS A 350 -25.32 -21.13 1.04
CA LYS A 350 -26.47 -20.36 0.54
C LYS A 350 -27.60 -21.24 0.00
N THR A 351 -27.29 -22.43 -0.51
CA THR A 351 -28.29 -23.40 -0.99
C THR A 351 -28.86 -24.32 0.09
N ALA A 352 -28.23 -24.39 1.27
CA ALA A 352 -28.65 -25.25 2.38
C ALA A 352 -29.67 -24.57 3.32
N TYR A 353 -29.89 -23.27 3.13
CA TYR A 353 -30.89 -22.43 3.81
C TYR A 353 -31.81 -21.81 2.76
#